data_AF-A0A1F8JIY1-F1
#
_entry.id   AF-A0A1F8JIY1-F1
#
_cell.length_a   1.000
_cell.length_b   1.000
_cell.length_c   1.000
_cell.angle_alpha   90.00
_cell.angle_beta   90.00
_cell.angle_gamma   90.00
#
_symmetry.space_group_name_H-M   'P 1'
#
loop_
_entity.id
_entity.type
_entity.pdbx_description
1 polymer ?
#
loop_
_entity_poly.entity_id
_entity_poly.type
_entity_poly.pdbx_seq_one_letter_code
_entity_poly.pdbx_strand_id
1 'polypeptide(L)'
;MQHSQIKKVKKVELDDYDVAGDIRSRLVLSDLTKDEVTFIEELLYLPLKVSFDTLRSLCHAPCFDETMKKLQAEGLLYLHDGVVYIDKERRKYFEIQIERFVEDFTPSLSYLQDLLRLQELDTLLSWHHIPRTASNIFEALLAKHFSTPTHYERHLKEYFYQEGMGSLYELLEDGGWDLPARNIAEMMGLGEVDLQKLLIQLEWNLIGISYFALEEDRYEQRFSFFEEYKKFTSTFQRHECRPKKEAMEEDYAYVHELTKALESLSTENIGQEHLDRLALFGFIKEAPGGYRCTTIGKEWLGLDIEQRSHILFKHPKSTAHLESKWPDYSKETNLIAIQKCLAMLSNTSWYDLSSFMNASYIPLLDENAVTLKKVRGEYTYPIANYDDREKVFVREVVCEWLYQSGITDVQLSDSEHYIRLTKLGCSILK
;
A
#
# COMPACT_ATOMS: atom_id res chain seq x y z
N MET A 1 5.92 -24.79 14.85
CA MET A 1 6.81 -24.46 13.71
C MET A 1 6.42 -25.32 12.52
N GLN A 2 5.50 -24.82 11.69
CA GLN A 2 5.25 -25.38 10.36
C GLN A 2 5.98 -24.48 9.37
N HIS A 3 7.02 -24.99 8.72
CA HIS A 3 7.59 -24.33 7.55
C HIS A 3 6.50 -24.29 6.49
N SER A 4 5.93 -23.11 6.24
CA SER A 4 5.20 -22.88 5.00
C SER A 4 6.22 -23.08 3.87
N GLN A 5 5.95 -24.03 2.99
CA GLN A 5 6.66 -24.11 1.72
C GLN A 5 6.34 -22.82 0.98
N ILE A 6 7.28 -21.87 1.00
CA ILE A 6 7.22 -20.69 0.13
C ILE A 6 7.21 -21.26 -1.29
N LYS A 7 6.05 -21.20 -1.95
CA LYS A 7 5.94 -21.47 -3.38
C LYS A 7 6.94 -20.53 -4.06
N LYS A 8 7.94 -21.07 -4.75
CA LYS A 8 8.81 -20.29 -5.63
C LYS A 8 7.91 -19.50 -6.58
N VAL A 9 7.98 -18.18 -6.56
CA VAL A 9 7.42 -17.36 -7.64
C VAL A 9 8.21 -17.76 -8.87
N LYS A 10 7.54 -18.34 -9.87
CA LYS A 10 8.21 -18.65 -11.13
C LYS A 10 8.49 -17.33 -11.84
N LYS A 11 9.76 -17.18 -12.20
CA LYS A 11 10.39 -15.95 -12.67
C LYS A 11 10.02 -15.70 -14.13
N VAL A 12 9.90 -14.43 -14.51
CA VAL A 12 9.96 -14.02 -15.92
C VAL A 12 11.31 -14.49 -16.48
N GLU A 13 11.27 -15.40 -17.46
CA GLU A 13 12.45 -15.91 -18.13
C GLU A 13 12.77 -15.01 -19.31
N LEU A 14 13.76 -14.14 -19.12
CA LEU A 14 14.19 -13.16 -20.10
C LEU A 14 14.82 -13.77 -21.38
N ASP A 15 15.08 -15.09 -21.41
CA ASP A 15 15.57 -15.79 -22.59
C ASP A 15 14.53 -15.84 -23.72
N ASP A 16 13.24 -15.73 -23.38
CA ASP A 16 12.12 -15.66 -24.34
C ASP A 16 11.88 -14.22 -24.85
N TYR A 17 12.81 -13.28 -24.58
CA TYR A 17 12.70 -11.87 -24.91
C TYR A 17 13.99 -11.32 -25.55
N ASP A 18 13.88 -10.36 -26.47
CA ASP A 18 15.03 -9.63 -27.01
C ASP A 18 15.56 -8.59 -26.00
N VAL A 19 16.09 -9.09 -24.88
CA VAL A 19 16.70 -8.29 -23.82
C VAL A 19 17.87 -7.47 -24.37
N ALA A 20 18.66 -8.06 -25.26
CA ALA A 20 19.81 -7.38 -25.82
C ALA A 20 19.37 -6.20 -26.69
N GLY A 21 18.31 -6.35 -27.48
CA GLY A 21 17.68 -5.27 -28.22
C GLY A 21 17.12 -4.18 -27.32
N ASP A 22 16.33 -4.56 -26.31
CA ASP A 22 15.71 -3.56 -25.41
C ASP A 22 16.75 -2.80 -24.59
N ILE A 23 17.82 -3.47 -24.12
CA ILE A 23 18.94 -2.79 -23.45
C ILE A 23 19.57 -1.76 -24.40
N ARG A 24 19.87 -2.12 -25.66
CA ARG A 24 20.45 -1.17 -26.62
C ARG A 24 19.54 0.03 -26.83
N SER A 25 18.24 -0.21 -27.02
CA SER A 25 17.27 0.87 -27.18
C SER A 25 17.15 1.75 -25.94
N ARG A 26 17.14 1.18 -24.73
CA ARG A 26 17.11 1.94 -23.48
C ARG A 26 18.34 2.79 -23.24
N LEU A 27 19.53 2.31 -23.62
CA LEU A 27 20.77 3.09 -23.57
C LEU A 27 20.71 4.31 -24.51
N VAL A 28 20.09 4.15 -25.69
CA VAL A 28 19.84 5.29 -26.58
C VAL A 28 18.82 6.25 -25.97
N LEU A 29 17.73 5.74 -25.38
CA LEU A 29 16.72 6.56 -24.72
C LEU A 29 17.31 7.37 -23.55
N SER A 30 18.18 6.77 -22.73
CA SER A 30 18.81 7.45 -21.60
C SER A 30 19.80 8.55 -21.99
N ASP A 31 20.26 8.57 -23.24
CA ASP A 31 21.16 9.58 -23.79
C ASP A 31 20.42 10.70 -24.55
N LEU A 32 19.08 10.64 -24.64
CA LEU A 32 18.32 11.65 -25.37
C LEU A 32 18.31 13.00 -24.66
N THR A 33 18.50 14.05 -25.44
CA THR A 33 18.24 15.44 -25.06
C THR A 33 16.77 15.82 -25.29
N LYS A 34 16.33 16.95 -24.72
CA LYS A 34 14.98 17.50 -24.91
C LYS A 34 14.65 17.71 -26.39
N ASP A 35 15.56 18.30 -27.16
CA ASP A 35 15.36 18.52 -28.60
C ASP A 35 15.23 17.21 -29.38
N GLU A 36 15.98 16.17 -28.99
CA GLU A 36 15.89 14.84 -29.59
C GLU A 36 14.55 14.16 -29.28
N VAL A 37 14.05 14.27 -28.04
CA VAL A 37 12.72 13.75 -27.66
C VAL A 37 11.63 14.43 -28.50
N THR A 38 11.64 15.76 -28.59
CA THR A 38 10.67 16.50 -29.42
C THR A 38 10.75 16.09 -30.89
N PHE A 39 11.96 15.91 -31.44
CA PHE A 39 12.10 15.42 -32.82
C PHE A 39 11.52 14.01 -32.99
N ILE A 40 11.76 13.11 -32.04
CA ILE A 40 11.20 11.75 -32.08
C ILE A 40 9.68 11.82 -32.03
N GLU A 41 9.08 12.62 -31.13
CA GLU A 41 7.63 12.81 -31.06
C GLU A 41 7.07 13.25 -32.42
N GLU A 42 7.65 14.29 -33.05
CA GLU A 42 7.24 14.77 -34.37
C GLU A 42 7.36 13.67 -35.43
N LEU A 43 8.47 12.95 -35.45
CA LEU A 43 8.72 11.84 -36.38
C LEU A 43 7.65 10.75 -36.25
N LEU A 44 7.25 10.42 -35.01
CA LEU A 44 6.23 9.42 -34.72
C LEU A 44 4.82 9.83 -35.17
N TYR A 45 4.56 11.09 -35.54
CA TYR A 45 3.29 11.51 -36.17
C TYR A 45 3.32 11.49 -37.70
N LEU A 46 4.50 11.33 -38.32
CA LEU A 46 4.63 11.36 -39.77
C LEU A 46 4.11 10.07 -40.45
N PRO A 47 3.77 10.12 -41.74
CA PRO A 47 3.51 8.91 -42.53
C PRO A 47 4.72 7.98 -42.54
N LEU A 48 4.51 6.67 -42.75
CA LEU A 48 5.59 5.67 -42.82
C LEU A 48 6.61 5.92 -43.95
N LYS A 49 6.32 6.84 -44.86
CA LYS A 49 7.19 7.26 -45.95
C LYS A 49 7.12 8.77 -46.08
N VAL A 50 8.26 9.44 -45.97
CA VAL A 50 8.39 10.90 -46.12
C VAL A 50 9.68 11.20 -46.88
N SER A 51 9.72 12.23 -47.73
CA SER A 51 10.99 12.61 -48.35
C SER A 51 11.92 13.21 -47.30
N PHE A 52 13.22 13.01 -47.47
CA PHE A 52 14.24 13.54 -46.58
C PHE A 52 14.18 15.07 -46.49
N ASP A 53 13.99 15.74 -47.63
CA ASP A 53 13.87 17.20 -47.69
C ASP A 53 12.65 17.71 -46.91
N THR A 54 11.52 17.00 -47.01
CA THR A 54 10.32 17.35 -46.23
C THR A 54 10.58 17.14 -44.74
N LEU A 55 11.16 16.01 -44.32
CA LEU A 55 11.50 15.76 -42.93
C LEU A 55 12.44 16.84 -42.37
N ARG A 56 13.48 17.20 -43.13
CA ARG A 56 14.46 18.25 -42.76
C ARG A 56 13.83 19.65 -42.70
N SER A 57 12.81 19.91 -43.52
CA SER A 57 12.08 21.18 -43.48
C SER A 57 11.09 21.27 -42.32
N LEU A 58 10.55 20.14 -41.87
CA LEU A 58 9.58 20.07 -40.77
C LEU A 58 10.29 20.11 -39.41
N CYS A 59 11.42 19.43 -39.29
CA CYS A 59 12.20 19.44 -38.06
C CYS A 59 13.34 20.45 -38.14
N HIS A 60 13.26 21.51 -37.33
CA HIS A 60 14.30 22.54 -37.21
C HIS A 60 15.28 22.27 -36.07
N ALA A 61 15.28 21.06 -35.51
CA ALA A 61 16.12 20.73 -34.36
C ALA A 61 17.61 20.78 -34.74
N PRO A 62 18.47 21.49 -33.98
CA PRO A 62 19.92 21.50 -34.19
C PRO A 62 20.55 20.11 -34.16
N CYS A 63 19.91 19.16 -33.46
CA CYS A 63 20.36 17.78 -33.30
C CYS A 63 19.99 16.86 -34.47
N PHE A 64 19.27 17.30 -35.50
CA PHE A 64 18.68 16.46 -36.55
C PHE A 64 19.62 15.37 -37.10
N ASP A 65 20.83 15.74 -37.51
CA ASP A 65 21.78 14.81 -38.15
C ASP A 65 22.30 13.74 -37.18
N GLU A 66 22.43 14.09 -35.91
CA GLU A 66 22.85 13.16 -34.86
C GLU A 66 21.70 12.23 -34.47
N THR A 67 20.50 12.76 -34.27
CA THR A 67 19.32 11.95 -33.91
C THR A 67 18.96 11.00 -35.04
N MET A 68 19.00 11.44 -36.30
CA MET A 68 18.76 10.55 -37.46
C MET A 68 19.71 9.35 -37.46
N LYS A 69 20.98 9.53 -37.09
CA LYS A 69 21.94 8.42 -36.98
C LYS A 69 21.59 7.48 -35.83
N LYS A 70 21.23 8.01 -34.65
CA LYS A 70 20.78 7.21 -33.50
C LYS A 70 19.56 6.36 -33.89
N LEU A 71 18.56 6.97 -34.53
CA LEU A 71 17.32 6.29 -34.95
C LEU A 71 17.52 5.28 -36.09
N GLN A 72 18.47 5.53 -37.00
CA GLN A 72 18.88 4.54 -38.00
C GLN A 72 19.56 3.33 -37.36
N ALA A 73 20.46 3.55 -36.39
CA ALA A 73 21.12 2.47 -35.66
C ALA A 73 20.11 1.60 -34.89
N GLU A 74 19.06 2.22 -34.36
CA GLU A 74 17.95 1.54 -33.69
C GLU A 74 16.92 0.92 -34.66
N GLY A 75 17.13 1.05 -35.97
CA GLY A 75 16.24 0.49 -36.99
C GLY A 75 14.85 1.11 -37.03
N LEU A 76 14.62 2.26 -36.37
CA LEU A 76 13.33 2.97 -36.44
C LEU A 76 13.10 3.51 -37.85
N LEU A 77 14.17 3.92 -38.53
CA LEU A 77 14.08 4.46 -39.88
C LEU A 77 15.25 4.05 -40.75
N TYR A 78 15.03 4.06 -42.07
CA TYR A 78 16.09 3.88 -43.06
C TYR A 78 15.89 4.85 -44.23
N LEU A 79 16.99 5.22 -44.88
CA LEU A 79 17.01 6.14 -46.02
C LEU A 79 17.25 5.36 -47.31
N HIS A 80 16.37 5.53 -48.29
CA HIS A 80 16.54 4.96 -49.62
C HIS A 80 16.03 5.95 -50.67
N ASP A 81 16.88 6.27 -51.66
CA ASP A 81 16.57 7.19 -52.77
C ASP A 81 15.96 8.53 -52.33
N GLY A 82 16.50 9.13 -51.26
CA GLY A 82 16.01 10.42 -50.74
C GLY A 82 14.67 10.33 -50.00
N VAL A 83 14.16 9.12 -49.75
CA VAL A 83 12.95 8.85 -48.98
C VAL A 83 13.33 8.19 -47.66
N VAL A 84 12.77 8.72 -46.57
CA VAL A 84 12.85 8.16 -45.22
C VAL A 84 11.66 7.22 -45.03
N TYR A 85 11.97 5.98 -44.69
CA TYR A 85 10.99 4.95 -44.36
C TYR A 85 11.03 4.69 -42.85
N ILE A 86 9.87 4.70 -42.21
CA ILE A 86 9.72 4.43 -40.78
C ILE A 86 9.25 2.99 -40.60
N ASP A 87 9.97 2.20 -39.80
CA ASP A 87 9.59 0.84 -39.47
C ASP A 87 8.36 0.82 -38.56
N LYS A 88 7.36 0.01 -38.92
CA LYS A 88 6.06 0.01 -38.25
C LYS A 88 6.13 -0.58 -36.85
N GLU A 89 6.90 -1.64 -36.62
CA GLU A 89 6.96 -2.30 -35.31
C GLU A 89 7.87 -1.51 -34.36
N ARG A 90 9.00 -0.99 -34.86
CA ARG A 90 9.85 -0.08 -34.08
C ARG A 90 9.13 1.22 -33.77
N ARG A 91 8.30 1.76 -34.67
CA ARG A 91 7.46 2.93 -34.37
C ARG A 91 6.56 2.68 -33.16
N LYS A 92 5.87 1.54 -33.07
CA LYS A 92 5.04 1.20 -31.90
C LYS A 92 5.85 1.13 -30.60
N TYR A 93 7.07 0.56 -30.67
CA TYR A 93 7.98 0.56 -29.54
C TYR A 93 8.28 1.98 -29.08
N PHE A 94 8.73 2.85 -30.00
CA PHE A 94 9.05 4.24 -29.68
C PHE A 94 7.83 5.08 -29.26
N GLU A 95 6.64 4.83 -29.81
CA GLU A 95 5.37 5.44 -29.36
C GLU A 95 5.14 5.18 -27.87
N ILE A 96 5.33 3.94 -27.40
CA ILE A 96 5.18 3.60 -25.98
C ILE A 96 6.36 4.10 -25.13
N GLN A 97 7.59 4.08 -25.65
CA GLN A 97 8.76 4.51 -24.87
C GLN A 97 8.82 6.03 -24.70
N ILE A 98 8.40 6.81 -25.71
CA ILE A 98 8.48 8.28 -25.65
C ILE A 98 7.52 8.87 -24.62
N GLU A 99 6.40 8.19 -24.34
CA GLU A 99 5.48 8.57 -23.26
C GLU A 99 6.18 8.71 -21.90
N ARG A 100 7.28 7.97 -21.67
CA ARG A 100 8.07 8.02 -20.44
C ARG A 100 8.80 9.35 -20.22
N PHE A 101 8.85 10.21 -21.23
CA PHE A 101 9.50 11.53 -21.19
C PHE A 101 8.52 12.69 -20.99
N VAL A 102 7.21 12.41 -20.93
CA VAL A 102 6.17 13.42 -20.67
C VAL A 102 6.38 14.02 -19.27
N GLU A 103 6.28 15.34 -19.15
CA GLU A 103 6.56 16.09 -17.91
C GLU A 103 5.76 15.57 -16.69
N ASP A 104 4.47 15.26 -16.91
CA ASP A 104 3.57 14.70 -15.90
C ASP A 104 3.36 13.18 -16.07
N PHE A 105 4.36 12.47 -16.60
CA PHE A 105 4.26 11.02 -16.77
C PHE A 105 4.02 10.33 -15.43
N THR A 106 3.01 9.45 -15.41
CA THR A 106 2.74 8.60 -14.27
C THR A 106 2.89 7.13 -14.68
N PRO A 107 3.71 6.36 -13.96
CA PRO A 107 3.79 4.89 -14.04
C PRO A 107 2.45 4.22 -13.71
N SER A 108 1.47 4.28 -14.62
CA SER A 108 0.12 3.78 -14.37
C SER A 108 -0.06 2.35 -14.86
N LEU A 109 -1.10 1.68 -14.36
CA LEU A 109 -1.53 0.40 -14.93
C LEU A 109 -2.03 0.55 -16.37
N SER A 110 -2.50 1.73 -16.77
CA SER A 110 -2.82 2.02 -18.17
C SER A 110 -1.57 1.96 -19.05
N TYR A 111 -0.47 2.58 -18.61
CA TYR A 111 0.81 2.49 -19.31
C TYR A 111 1.33 1.04 -19.39
N LEU A 112 1.22 0.29 -18.29
CA LEU A 112 1.56 -1.14 -18.29
C LEU A 112 0.75 -1.91 -19.33
N GLN A 113 -0.55 -1.60 -19.49
CA GLN A 113 -1.39 -2.24 -20.50
C GLN A 113 -0.85 -2.03 -21.91
N ASP A 114 -0.33 -0.85 -22.21
CA ASP A 114 0.27 -0.55 -23.51
C ASP A 114 1.64 -1.21 -23.66
N LEU A 115 2.48 -1.19 -22.62
CA LEU A 115 3.77 -1.90 -22.59
C LEU A 115 3.62 -3.40 -22.88
N LEU A 116 2.61 -4.05 -22.30
CA LEU A 116 2.33 -5.47 -22.52
C LEU A 116 1.99 -5.78 -23.99
N ARG A 117 1.49 -4.81 -24.78
CA ARG A 117 1.19 -5.02 -26.21
C ARG A 117 2.44 -5.15 -27.07
N LEU A 118 3.61 -4.79 -26.54
CA LEU A 118 4.89 -5.00 -27.23
C LEU A 118 5.34 -6.47 -27.22
N GLN A 119 4.71 -7.31 -26.40
CA GLN A 119 5.07 -8.72 -26.28
C GLN A 119 4.10 -9.66 -26.96
N GLU A 120 4.64 -10.80 -27.38
CA GLU A 120 3.83 -11.90 -27.86
C GLU A 120 2.96 -12.47 -26.72
N LEU A 121 1.70 -12.76 -27.06
CA LEU A 121 0.71 -13.24 -26.10
C LEU A 121 1.15 -14.53 -25.41
N ASP A 122 1.73 -15.47 -26.15
CA ASP A 122 2.16 -16.77 -25.61
C ASP A 122 3.26 -16.61 -24.55
N THR A 123 4.19 -15.67 -24.75
CA THR A 123 5.25 -15.33 -23.79
C THR A 123 4.65 -14.80 -22.49
N LEU A 124 3.73 -13.84 -22.58
CA LEU A 124 3.06 -13.27 -21.40
C LEU A 124 2.22 -14.32 -20.65
N LEU A 125 1.48 -15.17 -21.38
CA LEU A 125 0.70 -16.24 -20.77
C LEU A 125 1.60 -17.23 -20.01
N SER A 126 2.76 -17.57 -20.58
CA SER A 126 3.76 -18.44 -19.98
C SER A 126 4.34 -17.83 -18.70
N TRP A 127 4.92 -16.63 -18.80
CA TRP A 127 5.57 -15.92 -17.70
C TRP A 127 4.64 -15.69 -16.52
N HIS A 128 3.40 -15.30 -16.78
CA HIS A 128 2.45 -14.97 -15.72
C HIS A 128 1.52 -16.13 -15.37
N HIS A 129 1.70 -17.31 -15.96
CA HIS A 129 0.87 -18.50 -15.73
C HIS A 129 -0.63 -18.21 -15.87
N ILE A 130 -0.98 -17.48 -16.93
CA ILE A 130 -2.38 -17.17 -17.23
C ILE A 130 -2.89 -18.27 -18.16
N PRO A 131 -4.04 -18.89 -17.85
CA PRO A 131 -4.64 -19.88 -18.73
C PRO A 131 -4.91 -19.30 -20.12
N ARG A 132 -4.63 -20.07 -21.18
CA ARG A 132 -4.98 -19.69 -22.58
C ARG A 132 -6.47 -19.42 -22.80
N THR A 133 -7.33 -19.86 -21.87
CA THR A 133 -8.77 -19.59 -21.87
C THR A 133 -9.13 -18.19 -21.36
N ALA A 134 -8.18 -17.42 -20.84
CA ALA A 134 -8.43 -16.05 -20.41
C ALA A 134 -8.83 -15.18 -21.60
N SER A 135 -10.02 -14.57 -21.52
CA SER A 135 -10.54 -13.69 -22.58
C SER A 135 -9.78 -12.37 -22.68
N ASN A 136 -9.15 -11.94 -21.58
CA ASN A 136 -8.33 -10.73 -21.51
C ASN A 136 -7.17 -10.96 -20.54
N ILE A 137 -5.94 -10.95 -21.08
CA ILE A 137 -4.72 -11.19 -20.30
C ILE A 137 -4.49 -10.10 -19.26
N PHE A 138 -4.80 -8.85 -19.60
CA PHE A 138 -4.57 -7.72 -18.70
C PHE A 138 -5.49 -7.80 -17.48
N GLU A 139 -6.78 -8.08 -17.68
CA GLU A 139 -7.71 -8.29 -16.55
C GLU A 139 -7.31 -9.48 -15.67
N ALA A 140 -6.75 -10.54 -16.25
CA ALA A 140 -6.23 -11.67 -15.48
C ALA A 140 -4.99 -11.27 -14.65
N LEU A 141 -4.10 -10.42 -15.17
CA LEU A 141 -2.99 -9.85 -14.43
C LEU A 141 -3.46 -8.97 -13.28
N LEU A 142 -4.43 -8.09 -13.53
CA LEU A 142 -5.03 -7.23 -12.51
C LEU A 142 -5.64 -8.07 -11.38
N ALA A 143 -6.44 -9.07 -11.70
CA ALA A 143 -7.05 -9.95 -10.70
C ALA A 143 -6.00 -10.68 -9.84
N LYS A 144 -4.91 -11.14 -10.47
CA LYS A 144 -3.86 -11.93 -9.82
C LYS A 144 -2.93 -11.10 -8.93
N HIS A 145 -2.51 -9.92 -9.39
CA HIS A 145 -1.44 -9.14 -8.75
C HIS A 145 -1.93 -7.80 -8.15
N PHE A 146 -2.98 -7.20 -8.70
CA PHE A 146 -3.40 -5.83 -8.39
C PHE A 146 -4.82 -5.74 -7.82
N SER A 147 -5.46 -6.85 -7.46
CA SER A 147 -6.87 -6.84 -7.06
C SER A 147 -7.12 -6.00 -5.80
N THR A 148 -6.18 -6.00 -4.86
CA THR A 148 -6.19 -5.15 -3.66
C THR A 148 -4.77 -4.60 -3.41
N PRO A 149 -4.61 -3.48 -2.66
CA PRO A 149 -3.29 -2.97 -2.31
C PRO A 149 -2.43 -4.01 -1.58
N THR A 150 -3.02 -4.79 -0.67
CA THR A 150 -2.32 -5.86 0.07
C THR A 150 -1.87 -7.00 -0.84
N HIS A 151 -2.63 -7.33 -1.88
CA HIS A 151 -2.20 -8.33 -2.86
C HIS A 151 -0.99 -7.86 -3.65
N TYR A 152 -0.96 -6.57 -4.02
CA TYR A 152 0.18 -5.99 -4.71
C TYR A 152 1.40 -5.87 -3.80
N GLU A 153 1.24 -5.40 -2.56
CA GLU A 153 2.30 -5.36 -1.56
C GLU A 153 2.91 -6.73 -1.30
N ARG A 154 2.07 -7.77 -1.19
CA ARG A 154 2.55 -9.15 -1.06
C ARG A 154 3.35 -9.58 -2.28
N HIS A 155 2.89 -9.28 -3.49
CA HIS A 155 3.61 -9.56 -4.73
C HIS A 155 5.00 -8.89 -4.75
N LEU A 156 5.07 -7.62 -4.35
CA LEU A 156 6.33 -6.88 -4.22
C LEU A 156 7.28 -7.56 -3.23
N LYS A 157 6.83 -7.80 -1.99
CA LYS A 157 7.65 -8.44 -0.95
C LYS A 157 8.11 -9.82 -1.38
N GLU A 158 7.23 -10.64 -1.92
CA GLU A 158 7.58 -11.97 -2.43
C GLU A 158 8.67 -11.88 -3.50
N TYR A 159 8.58 -10.95 -4.45
CA TYR A 159 9.59 -10.77 -5.48
C TYR A 159 10.95 -10.30 -4.90
N PHE A 160 10.96 -9.20 -4.15
CA PHE A 160 12.21 -8.61 -3.65
C PHE A 160 12.95 -9.54 -2.69
N TYR A 161 12.25 -10.20 -1.75
CA TYR A 161 12.91 -11.10 -0.80
C TYR A 161 13.36 -12.42 -1.46
N GLN A 162 12.65 -12.93 -2.47
CA GLN A 162 13.08 -14.14 -3.19
C GLN A 162 14.32 -13.88 -4.06
N GLU A 163 14.43 -12.68 -4.64
CA GLU A 163 15.60 -12.29 -5.44
C GLU A 163 16.75 -11.72 -4.61
N GLY A 164 16.65 -11.71 -3.26
CA GLY A 164 17.69 -11.16 -2.39
C GLY A 164 17.85 -9.64 -2.48
N MET A 165 16.83 -8.94 -2.97
CA MET A 165 16.77 -7.50 -3.15
C MET A 165 15.97 -6.79 -2.05
N GLY A 166 15.92 -7.35 -0.84
CA GLY A 166 15.17 -6.78 0.29
C GLY A 166 15.58 -5.34 0.64
N SER A 167 16.88 -5.03 0.56
CA SER A 167 17.38 -3.67 0.77
C SER A 167 16.92 -2.66 -0.29
N LEU A 168 16.68 -3.12 -1.53
CA LEU A 168 16.11 -2.27 -2.57
C LEU A 168 14.64 -1.95 -2.29
N TYR A 169 13.88 -2.92 -1.78
CA TYR A 169 12.51 -2.70 -1.35
C TYR A 169 12.45 -1.64 -0.23
N GLU A 170 13.30 -1.76 0.79
CA GLU A 170 13.41 -0.79 1.89
C GLU A 170 13.81 0.60 1.38
N LEU A 171 14.79 0.69 0.48
CA LEU A 171 15.20 1.97 -0.11
C LEU A 171 14.05 2.63 -0.89
N LEU A 172 13.29 1.84 -1.65
CA LEU A 172 12.13 2.34 -2.39
C LEU A 172 11.00 2.78 -1.45
N GLU A 173 10.75 2.04 -0.37
CA GLU A 173 9.78 2.41 0.66
C GLU A 173 10.13 3.76 1.31
N ASP A 174 11.39 3.94 1.71
CA ASP A 174 11.90 5.19 2.27
C ASP A 174 11.90 6.35 1.26
N GLY A 175 12.10 6.02 -0.02
CA GLY A 175 12.09 6.97 -1.14
C GLY A 175 10.70 7.40 -1.61
N GLY A 176 9.62 7.03 -0.92
CA GLY A 176 8.26 7.32 -1.37
C GLY A 176 7.86 6.55 -2.65
N TRP A 177 8.50 5.40 -2.86
CA TRP A 177 8.31 4.48 -3.98
C TRP A 177 8.74 5.01 -5.34
N ASP A 178 9.60 6.04 -5.35
CA ASP A 178 10.08 6.73 -6.55
C ASP A 178 11.52 7.21 -6.35
N LEU A 179 12.45 6.67 -7.15
CA LEU A 179 13.87 6.93 -6.97
C LEU A 179 14.61 7.18 -8.29
N PRO A 180 15.66 8.01 -8.29
CA PRO A 180 16.63 8.06 -9.37
C PRO A 180 17.24 6.66 -9.62
N ALA A 181 17.30 6.23 -10.88
CA ALA A 181 17.86 4.92 -11.25
C ALA A 181 19.35 4.82 -10.87
N ARG A 182 20.08 5.94 -10.84
CA ARG A 182 21.47 6.00 -10.35
C ARG A 182 21.60 5.54 -8.89
N ASN A 183 20.61 5.82 -8.03
CA ASN A 183 20.67 5.42 -6.63
C ASN A 183 20.55 3.88 -6.51
N ILE A 184 19.73 3.27 -7.37
CA ILE A 184 19.60 1.80 -7.47
C ILE A 184 20.94 1.21 -7.94
N ALA A 185 21.54 1.80 -8.97
CA ALA A 185 22.83 1.36 -9.51
C ALA A 185 23.95 1.44 -8.46
N GLU A 186 24.05 2.55 -7.72
CA GLU A 186 25.04 2.74 -6.67
C GLU A 186 24.87 1.73 -5.53
N MET A 187 23.64 1.55 -5.04
CA MET A 187 23.35 0.62 -3.95
C MET A 187 23.67 -0.84 -4.34
N MET A 188 23.40 -1.22 -5.59
CA MET A 188 23.59 -2.59 -6.06
C MET A 188 24.96 -2.82 -6.74
N GLY A 189 25.77 -1.77 -6.91
CA GLY A 189 27.07 -1.85 -7.59
C GLY A 189 26.96 -2.22 -9.08
N LEU A 190 25.94 -1.70 -9.78
CA LEU A 190 25.64 -2.05 -11.17
C LEU A 190 26.27 -1.09 -12.17
N GLY A 191 26.76 -1.63 -13.28
CA GLY A 191 27.04 -0.84 -14.48
C GLY A 191 25.76 -0.50 -15.25
N GLU A 192 25.86 0.37 -16.24
CA GLU A 192 24.71 0.87 -17.02
C GLU A 192 23.90 -0.25 -17.70
N VAL A 193 24.60 -1.23 -18.30
CA VAL A 193 23.97 -2.40 -18.93
C VAL A 193 23.22 -3.26 -17.92
N ASP A 194 23.83 -3.52 -16.77
CA ASP A 194 23.21 -4.33 -15.71
C ASP A 194 22.04 -3.60 -15.05
N LEU A 195 22.12 -2.26 -14.95
CA LEU A 195 21.01 -1.42 -14.53
C LEU A 195 19.83 -1.54 -15.49
N GLN A 196 20.04 -1.37 -16.81
CA GLN A 196 18.94 -1.51 -17.77
C GLN A 196 18.33 -2.91 -17.73
N LYS A 197 19.16 -3.95 -17.59
CA LYS A 197 18.69 -5.33 -17.42
C LYS A 197 17.84 -5.50 -16.17
N LEU A 198 18.24 -4.91 -15.04
CA LEU A 198 17.46 -4.93 -13.80
C LEU A 198 16.11 -4.22 -14.00
N LEU A 199 16.10 -3.02 -14.58
CA LEU A 199 14.87 -2.26 -14.82
C LEU A 199 13.89 -3.03 -15.72
N ILE A 200 14.38 -3.66 -16.79
CA ILE A 200 13.60 -4.57 -17.63
C ILE A 200 12.99 -5.70 -16.80
N GLN A 201 13.80 -6.32 -15.93
CA GLN A 201 13.32 -7.41 -15.09
C GLN A 201 12.24 -6.94 -14.11
N LEU A 202 12.38 -5.75 -13.51
CA LEU A 202 11.37 -5.16 -12.62
C LEU A 202 10.07 -4.86 -13.36
N GLU A 203 10.14 -4.32 -14.57
CA GLU A 203 8.98 -4.00 -15.41
C GLU A 203 8.20 -5.27 -15.77
N TRP A 204 8.87 -6.31 -16.29
CA TRP A 204 8.19 -7.54 -16.68
C TRP A 204 7.71 -8.36 -15.48
N ASN A 205 8.31 -8.22 -14.30
CA ASN A 205 7.77 -8.81 -13.08
C ASN A 205 6.68 -7.95 -12.42
N LEU A 206 6.18 -6.92 -13.11
CA LEU A 206 5.06 -6.08 -12.66
C LEU A 206 5.37 -5.37 -11.33
N ILE A 207 6.60 -4.89 -11.16
CA ILE A 207 7.06 -4.20 -9.93
C ILE A 207 6.93 -2.69 -10.04
N GLY A 208 7.16 -2.14 -11.23
CA GLY A 208 7.18 -0.70 -11.45
C GLY A 208 7.70 -0.38 -12.85
N ILE A 209 7.76 0.90 -13.19
CA ILE A 209 8.17 1.37 -14.52
C ILE A 209 9.34 2.33 -14.36
N SER A 210 10.34 2.21 -15.25
CA SER A 210 11.37 3.24 -15.41
C SER A 210 10.91 4.35 -16.35
N TYR A 211 11.20 5.59 -16.01
CA TYR A 211 10.79 6.77 -16.78
C TYR A 211 11.84 7.88 -16.71
N PHE A 212 11.61 8.99 -17.41
CA PHE A 212 12.58 10.07 -17.56
C PHE A 212 11.97 11.40 -17.09
N ALA A 213 12.48 11.92 -15.97
CA ALA A 213 12.07 13.23 -15.45
C ALA A 213 13.02 14.31 -15.96
N LEU A 214 12.48 15.43 -16.44
CA LEU A 214 13.29 16.56 -16.88
C LEU A 214 13.78 17.36 -15.67
N GLU A 215 15.08 17.34 -15.43
CA GLU A 215 15.76 18.12 -14.39
C GLU A 215 16.61 19.20 -15.08
N GLU A 216 16.18 20.46 -14.95
CA GLU A 216 16.73 21.62 -15.67
C GLU A 216 16.70 21.43 -17.20
N ASP A 217 17.77 20.92 -17.80
CA ASP A 217 17.95 20.70 -19.24
C ASP A 217 18.32 19.24 -19.58
N ARG A 218 18.22 18.31 -18.62
CA ARG A 218 18.59 16.90 -18.84
C ARG A 218 17.54 15.96 -18.28
N TYR A 219 17.35 14.83 -18.95
CA TYR A 219 16.52 13.77 -18.42
C TYR A 219 17.29 12.95 -17.39
N GLU A 220 16.71 12.83 -16.19
CA GLU A 220 17.14 11.87 -15.19
C GLU A 220 16.27 10.61 -15.32
N GLN A 221 16.90 9.45 -15.53
CA GLN A 221 16.19 8.17 -15.48
C GLN A 221 15.80 7.85 -14.04
N ARG A 222 14.53 7.54 -13.83
CA ARG A 222 13.94 7.20 -12.54
C ARG A 222 13.23 5.86 -12.61
N PHE A 223 13.00 5.25 -11.47
CA PHE A 223 12.19 4.04 -11.32
C PHE A 223 11.15 4.25 -10.22
N SER A 224 9.90 3.92 -10.53
CA SER A 224 8.79 4.12 -9.60
C SER A 224 7.83 2.93 -9.64
N PHE A 225 7.23 2.62 -8.50
CA PHE A 225 6.09 1.71 -8.44
C PHE A 225 4.87 2.32 -9.13
N PHE A 226 3.85 1.49 -9.36
CA PHE A 226 2.63 1.96 -10.00
C PHE A 226 1.94 3.06 -9.20
N GLU A 227 1.50 4.09 -9.90
CA GLU A 227 0.90 5.29 -9.34
C GLU A 227 -0.34 4.99 -8.48
N GLU A 228 -1.10 3.96 -8.85
CA GLU A 228 -2.27 3.51 -8.10
C GLU A 228 -1.89 3.10 -6.67
N TYR A 229 -0.79 2.37 -6.51
CA TYR A 229 -0.29 1.97 -5.20
C TYR A 229 0.32 3.15 -4.45
N LYS A 230 1.10 4.00 -5.13
CA LYS A 230 1.68 5.22 -4.54
C LYS A 230 0.62 6.17 -3.98
N LYS A 231 -0.46 6.41 -4.74
CA LYS A 231 -1.60 7.23 -4.30
C LYS A 231 -2.28 6.62 -3.08
N PHE A 232 -2.43 5.30 -3.06
CA PHE A 232 -3.01 4.59 -1.92
C PHE A 232 -2.14 4.75 -0.67
N THR A 233 -0.85 4.41 -0.74
CA THR A 233 0.07 4.46 0.42
C THR A 233 0.27 5.89 0.90
N SER A 234 0.47 6.86 0.02
CA SER A 234 0.68 8.26 0.39
C SER A 234 -0.57 8.89 1.01
N THR A 235 -1.77 8.52 0.55
CA THR A 235 -3.02 9.05 1.14
C THR A 235 -3.26 8.45 2.52
N PHE A 236 -3.02 7.16 2.68
CA PHE A 236 -3.07 6.48 3.98
C PHE A 236 -2.03 7.07 4.95
N GLN A 237 -0.81 7.33 4.46
CA GLN A 237 0.25 8.01 5.23
C GLN A 237 -0.09 9.47 5.56
N ARG A 238 -0.84 10.21 4.72
CA ARG A 238 -1.22 11.61 4.98
C ARG A 238 -2.29 11.78 6.05
N HIS A 239 -3.03 10.74 6.37
CA HIS A 239 -4.00 10.76 7.45
C HIS A 239 -3.29 10.47 8.78
N GLU A 240 -2.14 11.10 9.07
CA GLU A 240 -1.46 10.90 10.34
C GLU A 240 -2.38 11.33 11.48
N CYS A 241 -2.60 10.42 12.42
CA CYS A 241 -3.29 10.74 13.65
C CYS A 241 -2.36 11.61 14.52
N ARG A 242 -2.54 12.94 14.45
CA ARG A 242 -1.64 13.88 15.12
C ARG A 242 -1.91 13.92 16.63
N PRO A 243 -0.87 13.85 17.46
CA PRO A 243 -1.03 13.93 18.90
C PRO A 243 -1.49 15.33 19.33
N LYS A 244 -2.50 15.39 20.21
CA LYS A 244 -2.82 16.61 20.98
C LYS A 244 -2.08 16.55 22.32
N LYS A 245 -1.42 17.66 22.69
CA LYS A 245 -0.71 17.79 23.97
C LYS A 245 -1.67 18.29 25.05
N GLU A 246 -2.25 17.35 25.78
CA GLU A 246 -2.82 17.61 27.11
C GLU A 246 -2.46 16.41 28.00
N ALA A 247 -1.87 16.66 29.17
CA ALA A 247 -1.56 15.62 30.13
C ALA A 247 -2.65 15.60 31.19
N MET A 248 -3.25 14.43 31.42
CA MET A 248 -3.98 14.08 32.64
C MET A 248 -3.53 12.68 33.11
N GLU A 249 -3.71 12.43 34.42
CA GLU A 249 -2.64 11.93 35.30
C GLU A 249 -2.66 10.44 35.67
N GLU A 250 -3.66 9.62 35.31
CA GLU A 250 -3.66 8.19 35.66
C GLU A 250 -4.18 7.29 34.51
N ASP A 251 -3.39 6.28 34.14
CA ASP A 251 -3.82 5.19 33.26
C ASP A 251 -4.90 4.34 33.97
N TYR A 252 -5.70 3.59 33.20
CA TYR A 252 -6.61 2.56 33.72
C TYR A 252 -7.83 3.10 34.48
N ALA A 253 -8.34 4.28 34.10
CA ALA A 253 -9.45 4.97 34.77
C ALA A 253 -10.65 4.03 35.05
N TYR A 254 -11.13 3.29 34.05
CA TYR A 254 -12.24 2.36 34.23
C TYR A 254 -11.92 1.22 35.20
N VAL A 255 -10.69 0.68 35.18
CA VAL A 255 -10.29 -0.43 36.06
C VAL A 255 -10.24 0.05 37.52
N HIS A 256 -9.85 1.31 37.75
CA HIS A 256 -9.95 1.96 39.05
C HIS A 256 -11.40 2.13 39.50
N GLU A 257 -12.30 2.57 38.62
CA GLU A 257 -13.74 2.67 38.91
C GLU A 257 -14.37 1.31 39.25
N LEU A 258 -14.07 0.28 38.45
CA LEU A 258 -14.55 -1.08 38.67
C LEU A 258 -13.99 -1.69 39.98
N THR A 259 -12.73 -1.36 40.32
CA THR A 259 -12.13 -1.71 41.62
C THR A 259 -12.93 -1.11 42.77
N LYS A 260 -13.18 0.20 42.72
CA LYS A 260 -13.95 0.91 43.77
C LYS A 260 -15.35 0.35 43.88
N ALA A 261 -16.02 0.07 42.76
CA ALA A 261 -17.34 -0.56 42.75
C ALA A 261 -17.34 -1.93 43.44
N LEU A 262 -16.32 -2.75 43.21
CA LEU A 262 -16.20 -4.06 43.85
C LEU A 262 -15.89 -3.97 45.35
N GLU A 263 -15.12 -2.96 45.78
CA GLU A 263 -14.82 -2.66 47.19
C GLU A 263 -16.06 -2.13 47.93
N SER A 264 -16.88 -1.29 47.27
CA SER A 264 -18.05 -0.59 47.84
C SER A 264 -19.37 -1.36 47.74
N LEU A 265 -19.39 -2.66 47.39
CA LEU A 265 -20.60 -3.47 47.17
C LEU A 265 -21.67 -3.39 48.27
N SER A 266 -21.28 -3.05 49.51
CA SER A 266 -22.18 -2.98 50.67
C SER A 266 -22.52 -1.56 51.12
N THR A 267 -21.91 -0.52 50.53
CA THR A 267 -21.90 0.83 51.11
C THR A 267 -22.33 1.95 50.16
N GLU A 268 -22.29 1.75 48.84
CA GLU A 268 -22.58 2.81 47.86
C GLU A 268 -23.60 2.39 46.80
N ASN A 269 -24.23 3.38 46.16
CA ASN A 269 -25.08 3.17 45.01
C ASN A 269 -24.21 2.93 43.78
N ILE A 270 -23.94 1.66 43.48
CA ILE A 270 -23.15 1.25 42.32
C ILE A 270 -24.06 1.29 41.08
N GLY A 271 -23.60 1.97 40.02
CA GLY A 271 -24.32 2.00 38.75
C GLY A 271 -24.53 0.59 38.19
N GLN A 272 -25.71 0.35 37.61
CA GLN A 272 -26.11 -0.98 37.09
C GLN A 272 -25.10 -1.55 36.10
N GLU A 273 -24.50 -0.72 35.25
CA GLU A 273 -23.47 -1.13 34.29
C GLU A 273 -22.25 -1.80 34.96
N HIS A 274 -21.77 -1.24 36.07
CA HIS A 274 -20.67 -1.82 36.82
C HIS A 274 -21.07 -3.15 37.47
N LEU A 275 -22.28 -3.25 38.02
CA LEU A 275 -22.79 -4.50 38.57
C LEU A 275 -22.89 -5.59 37.50
N ASP A 276 -23.43 -5.26 36.33
CA ASP A 276 -23.55 -6.18 35.20
C ASP A 276 -22.17 -6.68 34.75
N ARG A 277 -21.16 -5.79 34.69
CA ARG A 277 -19.80 -6.18 34.35
C ARG A 277 -19.13 -7.03 35.42
N LEU A 278 -19.21 -6.64 36.69
CA LEU A 278 -18.70 -7.46 37.80
C LEU A 278 -19.34 -8.86 37.82
N ALA A 279 -20.64 -8.96 37.52
CA ALA A 279 -21.35 -10.23 37.43
C ALA A 279 -20.91 -11.04 36.20
N LEU A 280 -20.72 -10.38 35.04
CA LEU A 280 -20.25 -11.00 33.81
C LEU A 280 -18.89 -11.69 34.00
N PHE A 281 -17.98 -11.04 34.72
CA PHE A 281 -16.66 -11.57 35.08
C PHE A 281 -16.68 -12.57 36.25
N GLY A 282 -17.85 -12.80 36.87
CA GLY A 282 -18.01 -13.72 38.00
C GLY A 282 -17.39 -13.20 39.31
N PHE A 283 -17.09 -11.91 39.39
CA PHE A 283 -16.54 -11.27 40.59
C PHE A 283 -17.60 -11.08 41.67
N ILE A 284 -18.88 -11.04 41.29
CA ILE A 284 -20.01 -10.96 42.21
C ILE A 284 -21.04 -12.04 41.92
N LYS A 285 -21.89 -12.30 42.92
CA LYS A 285 -23.09 -13.14 42.79
C LYS A 285 -24.23 -12.54 43.61
N GLU A 286 -25.46 -12.77 43.17
CA GLU A 286 -26.64 -12.39 43.92
C GLU A 286 -26.70 -13.08 45.29
N ALA A 287 -27.22 -12.35 46.27
CA ALA A 287 -27.46 -12.80 47.63
C ALA A 287 -28.70 -12.09 48.20
N PRO A 288 -29.30 -12.60 49.29
CA PRO A 288 -30.40 -11.91 49.95
C PRO A 288 -29.96 -10.50 50.37
N GLY A 289 -30.61 -9.47 49.81
CA GLY A 289 -30.29 -8.06 50.08
C GLY A 289 -29.29 -7.40 49.12
N GLY A 290 -28.86 -8.05 48.03
CA GLY A 290 -28.03 -7.43 46.98
C GLY A 290 -27.00 -8.37 46.37
N TYR A 291 -25.78 -7.91 46.22
CA TYR A 291 -24.66 -8.67 45.66
C TYR A 291 -23.58 -8.95 46.70
N ARG A 292 -22.88 -10.07 46.55
CA ARG A 292 -21.69 -10.41 47.35
C ARG A 292 -20.50 -10.72 46.45
N CYS A 293 -19.32 -10.25 46.85
CA CYS A 293 -18.05 -10.55 46.20
C CYS A 293 -17.73 -12.06 46.29
N THR A 294 -17.29 -12.65 45.18
CA THR A 294 -16.86 -14.06 45.08
C THR A 294 -15.39 -14.21 45.49
N THR A 295 -14.90 -15.46 45.57
CA THR A 295 -13.47 -15.71 45.80
C THR A 295 -12.61 -15.13 44.67
N ILE A 296 -13.06 -15.29 43.42
CA ILE A 296 -12.39 -14.75 42.23
C ILE A 296 -12.33 -13.22 42.30
N GLY A 297 -13.42 -12.56 42.70
CA GLY A 297 -13.44 -11.10 42.87
C GLY A 297 -12.44 -10.62 43.93
N LYS A 298 -12.30 -11.33 45.05
CA LYS A 298 -11.30 -11.02 46.09
C LYS A 298 -9.87 -11.25 45.63
N GLU A 299 -9.63 -12.32 44.89
CA GLU A 299 -8.31 -12.59 44.31
C GLU A 299 -7.91 -11.50 43.31
N TRP A 300 -8.85 -11.07 42.45
CA TRP A 300 -8.64 -9.97 41.51
C TRP A 300 -8.34 -8.64 42.22
N LEU A 301 -9.04 -8.32 43.31
CA LEU A 301 -8.69 -7.16 44.17
C LEU A 301 -7.30 -7.26 44.81
N GLY A 302 -6.73 -8.46 44.96
CA GLY A 302 -5.38 -8.65 45.49
C GLY A 302 -4.26 -8.33 44.49
N LEU A 303 -4.58 -8.20 43.21
CA LEU A 303 -3.62 -7.95 42.13
C LEU A 303 -3.31 -6.45 41.96
N ASP A 304 -2.18 -6.14 41.32
CA ASP A 304 -1.91 -4.76 40.87
C ASP A 304 -2.81 -4.36 39.68
N ILE A 305 -2.83 -3.07 39.36
CA ILE A 305 -3.76 -2.52 38.35
C ILE A 305 -3.51 -3.07 36.94
N GLU A 306 -2.25 -3.33 36.55
CA GLU A 306 -1.90 -3.85 35.24
C GLU A 306 -2.32 -5.31 35.11
N GLN A 307 -2.11 -6.11 36.16
CA GLN A 307 -2.57 -7.50 36.24
C GLN A 307 -4.09 -7.58 36.20
N ARG A 308 -4.79 -6.69 36.90
CA ARG A 308 -6.26 -6.59 36.85
C ARG A 308 -6.75 -6.31 35.43
N SER A 309 -6.17 -5.31 34.77
CA SER A 309 -6.45 -4.94 33.39
C SER A 309 -6.18 -6.09 32.42
N HIS A 310 -5.04 -6.77 32.56
CA HIS A 310 -4.67 -7.92 31.73
C HIS A 310 -5.67 -9.09 31.85
N ILE A 311 -6.19 -9.36 33.05
CA ILE A 311 -7.25 -10.36 33.26
C ILE A 311 -8.54 -9.95 32.58
N LEU A 312 -8.95 -8.68 32.71
CA LEU A 312 -10.16 -8.17 32.04
C LEU A 312 -10.04 -8.28 30.52
N PHE A 313 -8.90 -7.89 29.95
CA PHE A 313 -8.67 -8.01 28.51
C PHE A 313 -8.76 -9.45 28.00
N LYS A 314 -8.18 -10.41 28.73
CA LYS A 314 -8.17 -11.83 28.35
C LYS A 314 -9.43 -12.61 28.73
N HIS A 315 -10.37 -12.00 29.44
CA HIS A 315 -11.54 -12.73 29.90
C HIS A 315 -12.43 -13.14 28.71
N PRO A 316 -12.88 -14.41 28.61
CA PRO A 316 -13.61 -14.91 27.44
C PRO A 316 -14.92 -14.18 27.10
N LYS A 317 -15.46 -13.43 28.06
CA LYS A 317 -16.71 -12.66 27.89
C LYS A 317 -16.50 -11.17 27.63
N SER A 318 -15.26 -10.70 27.50
CA SER A 318 -14.99 -9.26 27.33
C SER A 318 -15.56 -8.71 26.03
N THR A 319 -15.59 -9.54 24.99
CA THR A 319 -16.16 -9.24 23.66
C THR A 319 -17.63 -9.67 23.49
N ALA A 320 -18.24 -10.32 24.49
CA ALA A 320 -19.56 -10.95 24.33
C ALA A 320 -20.66 -9.95 23.92
N HIS A 321 -20.59 -8.70 24.39
CA HIS A 321 -21.56 -7.68 23.96
C HIS A 321 -21.38 -7.29 22.48
N LEU A 322 -20.12 -7.23 22.00
CA LEU A 322 -19.81 -6.94 20.60
C LEU A 322 -20.29 -8.08 19.71
N GLU A 323 -20.08 -9.33 20.13
CA GLU A 323 -20.55 -10.52 19.41
C GLU A 323 -22.08 -10.55 19.30
N SER A 324 -22.78 -10.19 20.38
CA SER A 324 -24.25 -10.15 20.37
C SER A 324 -24.82 -9.00 19.55
N LYS A 325 -24.18 -7.82 19.57
CA LYS A 325 -24.70 -6.60 18.94
C LYS A 325 -24.25 -6.45 17.48
N TRP A 326 -23.05 -6.93 17.17
CA TRP A 326 -22.36 -6.77 15.89
C TRP A 326 -21.79 -8.10 15.39
N PRO A 327 -22.61 -9.15 15.20
CA PRO A 327 -22.13 -10.47 14.82
C PRO A 327 -21.32 -10.48 13.51
N ASP A 328 -21.67 -9.60 12.56
CA ASP A 328 -21.00 -9.53 11.26
C ASP A 328 -19.62 -8.86 11.34
N TYR A 329 -19.43 -7.92 12.27
CA TYR A 329 -18.22 -7.12 12.42
C TYR A 329 -17.24 -7.66 13.49
N SER A 330 -17.75 -8.33 14.52
CA SER A 330 -17.00 -8.80 15.70
C SER A 330 -16.17 -10.07 15.47
N LYS A 331 -15.94 -10.44 14.20
CA LYS A 331 -15.01 -11.52 13.84
C LYS A 331 -13.63 -11.25 14.43
N GLU A 332 -12.97 -12.29 14.92
CA GLU A 332 -11.65 -12.20 15.54
C GLU A 332 -10.63 -11.48 14.64
N THR A 333 -10.68 -11.72 13.32
CA THR A 333 -9.82 -11.05 12.32
C THR A 333 -9.96 -9.53 12.35
N ASN A 334 -11.18 -9.02 12.51
CA ASN A 334 -11.46 -7.58 12.52
C ASN A 334 -10.99 -6.94 13.82
N LEU A 335 -11.25 -7.60 14.96
CA LEU A 335 -10.79 -7.13 16.26
C LEU A 335 -9.26 -7.06 16.33
N ILE A 336 -8.57 -8.07 15.77
CA ILE A 336 -7.11 -8.07 15.65
C ILE A 336 -6.63 -6.95 14.72
N ALA A 337 -7.31 -6.70 13.61
CA ALA A 337 -6.94 -5.62 12.69
C ALA A 337 -7.05 -4.24 13.36
N ILE A 338 -8.13 -3.97 14.10
CA ILE A 338 -8.31 -2.71 14.85
C ILE A 338 -7.21 -2.56 15.90
N GLN A 339 -6.87 -3.63 16.62
CA GLN A 339 -5.77 -3.66 17.59
C GLN A 339 -4.42 -3.35 16.95
N LYS A 340 -4.11 -3.92 15.78
CA LYS A 340 -2.88 -3.62 15.03
C LYS A 340 -2.80 -2.15 14.62
N CYS A 341 -3.93 -1.56 14.23
CA CYS A 341 -3.97 -0.13 13.94
C CYS A 341 -3.73 0.73 15.19
N LEU A 342 -4.31 0.35 16.33
CA LEU A 342 -4.06 1.03 17.60
C LEU A 342 -2.60 0.93 18.05
N ALA A 343 -1.89 -0.15 17.71
CA ALA A 343 -0.48 -0.33 18.04
C ALA A 343 0.43 0.78 17.46
N MET A 344 -0.04 1.55 16.48
CA MET A 344 0.69 2.71 15.95
C MET A 344 0.70 3.91 16.93
N LEU A 345 -0.21 3.94 17.90
CA LEU A 345 -0.34 5.04 18.85
C LEU A 345 0.73 4.97 19.96
N SER A 346 1.00 6.11 20.58
CA SER A 346 1.84 6.20 21.78
C SER A 346 1.01 6.19 23.06
N ASN A 347 1.63 5.85 24.19
CA ASN A 347 1.05 6.03 25.52
C ASN A 347 1.32 7.44 26.11
N THR A 348 2.02 8.30 25.38
CA THR A 348 2.42 9.64 25.84
C THR A 348 1.60 10.76 25.21
N SER A 349 0.64 10.44 24.35
CA SER A 349 -0.10 11.44 23.59
C SER A 349 -1.54 11.03 23.35
N TRP A 350 -2.43 12.01 23.28
CA TRP A 350 -3.83 11.80 22.97
C TRP A 350 -4.11 12.00 21.49
N TYR A 351 -5.05 11.23 20.97
CA TYR A 351 -5.38 11.16 19.56
C TYR A 351 -6.87 11.33 19.38
N ASP A 352 -7.28 12.14 18.41
CA ASP A 352 -8.68 12.29 18.06
C ASP A 352 -9.20 11.01 17.38
N LEU A 353 -10.34 10.47 17.85
CA LEU A 353 -10.88 9.20 17.35
C LEU A 353 -11.28 9.31 15.87
N SER A 354 -11.81 10.44 15.43
CA SER A 354 -12.18 10.65 14.03
C SER A 354 -10.94 10.62 13.13
N SER A 355 -9.86 11.25 13.58
CA SER A 355 -8.56 11.26 12.91
C SER A 355 -7.94 9.86 12.89
N PHE A 356 -8.05 9.09 13.98
CA PHE A 356 -7.65 7.68 14.02
C PHE A 356 -8.42 6.84 12.99
N MET A 357 -9.76 6.92 12.99
CA MET A 357 -10.59 6.14 12.06
C MET A 357 -10.29 6.46 10.59
N ASN A 358 -9.99 7.72 10.28
CA ASN A 358 -9.57 8.16 8.95
C ASN A 358 -8.15 7.65 8.59
N ALA A 359 -7.25 7.55 9.57
CA ALA A 359 -5.89 7.02 9.42
C ALA A 359 -5.81 5.51 9.29
N SER A 360 -6.81 4.80 9.83
CA SER A 360 -6.74 3.36 10.08
C SER A 360 -7.93 2.62 9.49
N TYR A 361 -8.30 2.94 8.25
CA TYR A 361 -9.39 2.25 7.58
C TYR A 361 -9.05 0.75 7.42
N ILE A 362 -9.95 -0.09 7.91
CA ILE A 362 -9.91 -1.54 7.77
C ILE A 362 -11.26 -1.95 7.17
N PRO A 363 -11.28 -2.70 6.06
CA PRO A 363 -12.53 -3.27 5.58
C PRO A 363 -13.03 -4.31 6.58
N LEU A 364 -14.10 -3.99 7.31
CA LEU A 364 -14.65 -4.90 8.33
C LEU A 364 -15.52 -6.01 7.69
N LEU A 365 -15.97 -5.80 6.46
CA LEU A 365 -16.69 -6.76 5.64
C LEU A 365 -15.98 -6.93 4.31
N ASP A 366 -16.01 -8.15 3.74
CA ASP A 366 -15.32 -8.47 2.49
C ASP A 366 -15.83 -7.60 1.31
N GLU A 367 -17.10 -7.23 1.33
CA GLU A 367 -17.71 -6.34 0.34
C GLU A 367 -17.18 -4.90 0.37
N ASN A 368 -16.60 -4.50 1.50
CA ASN A 368 -16.00 -3.18 1.69
C ASN A 368 -14.49 -3.18 1.41
N ALA A 369 -13.91 -4.31 0.98
CA ALA A 369 -12.50 -4.38 0.62
C ALA A 369 -12.14 -3.35 -0.45
N VAL A 370 -11.00 -2.68 -0.25
CA VAL A 370 -10.44 -1.77 -1.26
C VAL A 370 -9.97 -2.59 -2.45
N THR A 371 -10.78 -2.60 -3.50
CA THR A 371 -10.47 -3.27 -4.76
C THR A 371 -10.10 -2.26 -5.84
N LEU A 372 -9.18 -2.63 -6.73
CA LEU A 372 -8.87 -1.83 -7.91
C LEU A 372 -10.13 -1.59 -8.76
N LYS A 373 -10.39 -0.34 -9.14
CA LYS A 373 -11.51 0.04 -10.01
C LYS A 373 -11.02 0.94 -11.13
N LYS A 374 -11.68 0.88 -12.28
CA LYS A 374 -11.46 1.82 -13.38
C LYS A 374 -12.46 2.97 -13.28
N VAL A 375 -11.97 4.18 -12.96
CA VAL A 375 -12.76 5.39 -12.79
C VAL A 375 -12.31 6.41 -13.84
N ARG A 376 -13.22 6.84 -14.71
CA ARG A 376 -12.94 7.81 -15.79
C ARG A 376 -11.76 7.41 -16.70
N GLY A 377 -11.53 6.11 -16.88
CA GLY A 377 -10.46 5.57 -17.73
C GLY A 377 -9.17 5.24 -17.00
N GLU A 378 -9.01 5.70 -15.76
CA GLU A 378 -7.82 5.43 -14.93
C GLU A 378 -8.11 4.35 -13.89
N TYR A 379 -7.11 3.53 -13.59
CA TYR A 379 -7.21 2.60 -12.47
C TYR A 379 -6.93 3.34 -11.15
N THR A 380 -7.63 2.95 -10.11
CA THR A 380 -7.45 3.53 -8.77
C THR A 380 -7.88 2.56 -7.69
N TYR A 381 -7.18 2.59 -6.56
CA TYR A 381 -7.67 2.03 -5.32
C TYR A 381 -8.49 3.11 -4.61
N PRO A 382 -9.83 2.96 -4.50
CA PRO A 382 -10.64 3.96 -3.84
C PRO A 382 -10.23 4.07 -2.37
N ILE A 383 -10.08 5.30 -1.88
CA ILE A 383 -9.94 5.55 -0.45
C ILE A 383 -11.29 5.19 0.18
N ALA A 384 -11.30 4.13 0.97
CA ALA A 384 -12.48 3.72 1.69
C ALA A 384 -12.53 4.43 3.04
N ASN A 385 -13.72 4.83 3.43
CA ASN A 385 -14.02 5.41 4.73
C ASN A 385 -15.02 4.50 5.41
N TYR A 386 -14.95 4.43 6.73
CA TYR A 386 -15.97 3.75 7.51
C TYR A 386 -17.34 4.38 7.25
N ASP A 387 -18.34 3.55 6.99
CA ASP A 387 -19.72 3.99 7.05
C ASP A 387 -20.15 4.31 8.50
N ASP A 388 -21.35 4.87 8.68
CA ASP A 388 -21.81 5.28 10.02
C ASP A 388 -21.95 4.11 11.00
N ARG A 389 -22.27 2.90 10.51
CA ARG A 389 -22.35 1.70 11.36
C ARG A 389 -20.96 1.21 11.73
N GLU A 390 -20.05 1.18 10.78
CA GLU A 390 -18.66 0.79 11.00
C GLU A 390 -17.98 1.74 11.99
N LYS A 391 -18.21 3.06 11.87
CA LYS A 391 -17.72 4.05 12.84
C LYS A 391 -18.22 3.78 14.25
N VAL A 392 -19.50 3.44 14.41
CA VAL A 392 -20.07 3.10 15.71
C VAL A 392 -19.43 1.83 16.26
N PHE A 393 -19.24 0.80 15.43
CA PHE A 393 -18.57 -0.43 15.85
C PHE A 393 -17.12 -0.19 16.29
N VAL A 394 -16.32 0.52 15.48
CA VAL A 394 -14.93 0.86 15.82
C VAL A 394 -14.87 1.67 17.11
N ARG A 395 -15.78 2.64 17.28
CA ARG A 395 -15.90 3.38 18.55
C ARG A 395 -16.21 2.46 19.74
N GLU A 396 -17.12 1.51 19.63
CA GLU A 396 -17.42 0.57 20.73
C GLU A 396 -16.23 -0.35 21.04
N VAL A 397 -15.49 -0.80 20.02
CA VAL A 397 -14.26 -1.56 20.22
C VAL A 397 -13.23 -0.73 21.00
N VAL A 398 -12.94 0.49 20.53
CA VAL A 398 -11.85 1.33 21.06
C VAL A 398 -12.23 2.00 22.39
N CYS A 399 -13.43 2.55 22.48
CA CYS A 399 -13.86 3.40 23.59
C CYS A 399 -14.69 2.67 24.65
N GLU A 400 -15.19 1.46 24.38
CA GLU A 400 -15.90 0.65 25.36
C GLU A 400 -15.11 -0.59 25.70
N TRP A 401 -14.95 -1.55 24.79
CA TRP A 401 -14.29 -2.82 25.14
C TRP A 401 -12.82 -2.67 25.57
N LEU A 402 -11.99 -2.00 24.76
CA LEU A 402 -10.58 -1.82 25.07
C LEU A 402 -10.36 -0.85 26.24
N TYR A 403 -11.23 0.15 26.39
CA TYR A 403 -11.23 1.07 27.53
C TYR A 403 -11.56 0.34 28.83
N GLN A 404 -12.65 -0.43 28.83
CA GLN A 404 -13.09 -1.21 29.99
C GLN A 404 -12.10 -2.32 30.36
N SER A 405 -11.27 -2.75 29.41
CA SER A 405 -10.19 -3.69 29.63
C SER A 405 -8.89 -3.03 30.11
N GLY A 406 -8.80 -1.69 30.10
CA GLY A 406 -7.60 -0.93 30.47
C GLY A 406 -6.49 -0.95 29.40
N ILE A 407 -6.82 -1.22 28.14
CA ILE A 407 -5.89 -1.18 27.00
C ILE A 407 -5.78 0.24 26.42
N THR A 408 -6.91 0.93 26.36
CA THR A 408 -7.01 2.33 25.95
C THR A 408 -7.50 3.19 27.12
N ASP A 409 -7.12 4.46 27.13
CA ASP A 409 -7.82 5.51 27.88
C ASP A 409 -8.65 6.33 26.90
N VAL A 410 -9.78 6.86 27.41
CA VAL A 410 -10.74 7.64 26.63
C VAL A 410 -11.08 8.92 27.37
N GLN A 411 -11.06 10.05 26.67
CA GLN A 411 -11.52 11.34 27.18
C GLN A 411 -12.51 11.96 26.20
N LEU A 412 -13.59 12.53 26.72
CA LEU A 412 -14.55 13.29 25.90
C LEU A 412 -14.27 14.79 26.08
N SER A 413 -14.01 15.50 24.99
CA SER A 413 -13.86 16.97 25.00
C SER A 413 -14.47 17.55 23.72
N ASP A 414 -15.23 18.65 23.83
CA ASP A 414 -15.93 19.29 22.71
C ASP A 414 -16.80 18.34 21.86
N SER A 415 -17.39 17.31 22.48
CA SER A 415 -18.16 16.24 21.82
C SER A 415 -17.34 15.26 20.97
N GLU A 416 -16.00 15.36 21.00
CA GLU A 416 -15.09 14.45 20.33
C GLU A 416 -14.43 13.49 21.33
N HIS A 417 -14.23 12.24 20.90
CA HIS A 417 -13.53 11.24 21.68
C HIS A 417 -12.03 11.32 21.41
N TYR A 418 -11.26 11.44 22.48
CA TYR A 418 -9.81 11.35 22.47
C TYR A 418 -9.40 10.01 23.05
N ILE A 419 -8.45 9.36 22.40
CA ILE A 419 -7.96 8.04 22.77
C ILE A 419 -6.45 8.05 22.95
N ARG A 420 -5.96 7.17 23.81
CA ARG A 420 -4.53 6.91 24.04
C ARG A 420 -4.35 5.46 24.45
N LEU A 421 -3.18 4.86 24.18
CA LEU A 421 -2.85 3.55 24.76
C LEU A 421 -2.39 3.69 26.21
N THR A 422 -2.81 2.78 27.09
CA THR A 422 -2.18 2.66 28.41
C THR A 422 -0.79 2.04 28.28
N LYS A 423 0.00 2.02 29.37
CA LYS A 423 1.27 1.26 29.41
C LYS A 423 1.06 -0.22 29.02
N LEU A 424 0.04 -0.88 29.58
CA LEU A 424 -0.28 -2.25 29.22
C LEU A 424 -0.69 -2.38 27.75
N GLY A 425 -1.52 -1.47 27.24
CA GLY A 425 -1.93 -1.46 25.83
C GLY A 425 -0.74 -1.37 24.88
N CYS A 426 0.24 -0.51 25.18
CA CYS A 426 1.51 -0.47 24.46
C CYS A 426 2.30 -1.77 24.55
N SER A 427 2.30 -2.46 25.70
CA SER A 427 3.06 -3.71 25.89
C SER A 427 2.42 -4.93 25.24
N ILE A 428 1.10 -4.95 25.04
CA ILE A 428 0.38 -6.12 24.50
C ILE A 428 0.15 -5.98 22.99
N LEU A 429 -0.09 -4.76 22.49
CA LEU A 429 -0.46 -4.53 21.09
C LEU A 429 0.73 -4.31 20.15
N LYS A 430 1.90 -3.89 20.68
CA LYS A 430 3.16 -3.78 19.93
C LYS A 430 4.00 -5.02 20.16
#